data_AF-I3Z3U1-F1
#
_entry.id   AF-I3Z3U1-F1
#
_cell.length_a   1.000
_cell.length_b   1.000
_cell.length_c   1.000
_cell.angle_alpha   90.00
_cell.angle_beta   90.00
_cell.angle_gamma   90.00
#
_symmetry.space_group_name_H-M   'P 1'
#
loop_
_entity.id
_entity.type
_entity.pdbx_description
1 polymer ?
#
loop_
_entity_poly.entity_id
_entity_poly.type
_entity_poly.pdbx_seq_one_letter_code
_entity_poly.pdbx_strand_id
1 'polypeptide(L)'
;MSIAFLVGMLLAASISFAQQKSGYKAHNYKLRNINAQGEILDEHGTKLGYISKEDIVYNNEGKKLGFIENGKVYDADGKPLGKAKKNGSYYNNQGENVVTVKGNSEICEILDPEGHKKGTVHKNYKLHACAAHCFFLEQEMKKEEDK
;
A
#
# COMPACT_ATOMS: atom_id res chain seq x y z
N MET A 1 54.80 43.69 -4.31
CA MET A 1 53.53 44.01 -4.99
C MET A 1 53.50 43.32 -6.33
N SER A 2 52.68 42.29 -6.47
CA SER A 2 51.84 42.02 -7.65
C SER A 2 51.05 40.76 -7.37
N ILE A 3 49.75 40.97 -7.23
CA ILE A 3 48.70 39.98 -7.00
C ILE A 3 48.35 39.38 -8.37
N ALA A 4 48.26 38.06 -8.46
CA ALA A 4 47.53 37.38 -9.52
C ALA A 4 46.53 36.42 -8.87
N PHE A 5 45.29 36.90 -8.75
CA PHE A 5 44.10 36.06 -8.61
C PHE A 5 43.97 35.18 -9.86
N LEU A 6 43.55 33.92 -9.74
CA LEU A 6 42.35 33.41 -10.41
C LEU A 6 42.17 31.89 -10.16
N VAL A 7 41.07 31.57 -9.49
CA VAL A 7 40.07 30.53 -9.82
C VAL A 7 40.65 29.14 -10.16
N GLY A 8 40.52 28.13 -9.31
CA GLY A 8 39.26 27.63 -8.78
C GLY A 8 38.89 26.36 -9.53
N MET A 9 39.06 25.21 -8.89
CA MET A 9 38.35 23.99 -9.28
C MET A 9 38.24 23.08 -8.06
N LEU A 10 37.31 23.42 -7.15
CA LEU A 10 36.74 22.43 -6.26
C LEU A 10 36.07 21.39 -7.17
N LEU A 11 36.68 20.21 -7.29
CA LEU A 11 35.99 19.04 -7.80
C LEU A 11 34.98 18.62 -6.73
N ALA A 12 33.83 19.28 -6.71
CA ALA A 12 32.65 18.74 -6.09
C ALA A 12 32.30 17.48 -6.90
N ALA A 13 32.77 16.33 -6.42
CA ALA A 13 32.22 15.04 -6.82
C ALA A 13 30.75 15.06 -6.38
N SER A 14 29.87 15.50 -7.27
CA SER A 14 28.44 15.31 -7.14
C SER A 14 28.22 13.81 -7.19
N ILE A 15 28.21 13.19 -6.01
CA ILE A 15 27.67 11.84 -5.85
C ILE A 15 26.19 12.02 -6.14
N SER A 16 25.80 11.75 -7.39
CA SER A 16 24.40 11.60 -7.75
C SER A 16 23.92 10.38 -6.99
N PHE A 17 23.41 10.59 -5.77
CA PHE A 17 22.49 9.65 -5.16
C PHE A 17 21.25 9.69 -6.04
N ALA A 18 21.23 8.88 -7.10
CA ALA A 18 19.99 8.46 -7.71
C ALA A 18 19.22 7.79 -6.57
N GLN A 19 18.28 8.54 -5.98
CA GLN A 19 17.34 7.98 -5.02
C GLN A 19 16.66 6.84 -5.75
N GLN A 20 17.01 5.61 -5.39
CA GLN A 20 16.29 4.43 -5.83
C GLN A 20 14.92 4.52 -5.17
N LYS A 21 14.00 5.28 -5.78
CA LYS A 21 12.58 5.11 -5.54
C LYS A 21 12.33 3.64 -5.83
N SER A 22 12.05 2.87 -4.78
CA SER A 22 11.48 1.54 -4.93
C SER A 22 10.12 1.77 -5.55
N GLY A 23 10.09 1.93 -6.87
CA GLY A 23 8.90 2.24 -7.62
C GLY A 23 7.93 1.11 -7.39
N TYR A 24 6.85 1.40 -6.65
CA TYR A 24 5.62 0.65 -6.78
C TYR A 24 5.29 0.68 -8.27
N LYS A 25 5.67 -0.38 -8.98
CA LYS A 25 5.55 -0.44 -10.42
C LYS A 25 4.05 -0.40 -10.69
N ALA A 26 3.57 0.62 -11.40
CA ALA A 26 2.17 0.75 -11.76
C ALA A 26 1.78 -0.39 -12.71
N HIS A 27 1.49 -1.56 -12.14
CA HIS A 27 0.84 -2.67 -12.81
C HIS A 27 -0.66 -2.37 -12.94
N ASN A 28 -1.30 -2.97 -13.93
CA ASN A 28 -2.75 -2.89 -14.12
C ASN A 28 -3.42 -3.88 -13.16
N TYR A 29 -3.34 -3.60 -11.86
CA TYR A 29 -3.91 -4.48 -10.84
C TYR A 29 -5.43 -4.30 -10.70
N LYS A 30 -6.11 -5.40 -10.39
CA LYS A 30 -7.57 -5.49 -10.35
C LYS A 30 -8.15 -4.66 -9.20
N LEU A 31 -9.34 -4.09 -9.45
CA LEU A 31 -10.06 -3.35 -8.44
C LEU A 31 -10.48 -4.25 -7.28
N ARG A 32 -10.30 -3.77 -6.04
CA ARG A 32 -10.76 -4.45 -4.84
C ARG A 32 -11.74 -3.60 -4.05
N ASN A 33 -12.90 -4.16 -3.73
CA ASN A 33 -13.96 -3.48 -3.01
C ASN A 33 -14.12 -4.09 -1.62
N ILE A 34 -14.31 -3.25 -0.59
CA ILE A 34 -14.60 -3.70 0.77
C ILE A 34 -15.97 -3.19 1.17
N ASN A 35 -16.92 -4.10 1.38
CA ASN A 35 -18.30 -3.75 1.70
C ASN A 35 -18.51 -3.50 3.22
N ALA A 36 -19.74 -3.18 3.60
CA ALA A 36 -20.11 -2.88 4.99
C ALA A 36 -20.00 -4.10 5.94
N GLN A 37 -19.91 -5.30 5.39
CA GLN A 37 -19.74 -6.56 6.11
C GLN A 37 -18.27 -6.96 6.27
N GLY A 38 -17.33 -6.19 5.70
CA GLY A 38 -15.89 -6.48 5.76
C GLY A 38 -15.47 -7.52 4.74
N GLU A 39 -16.30 -7.84 3.76
CA GLU A 39 -15.96 -8.75 2.68
C GLU A 39 -15.10 -8.03 1.65
N ILE A 40 -14.09 -8.72 1.16
CA ILE A 40 -13.17 -8.23 0.14
C ILE A 40 -13.59 -8.86 -1.18
N LEU A 41 -13.96 -8.01 -2.12
CA LEU A 41 -14.56 -8.40 -3.39
C LEU A 41 -13.65 -7.98 -4.57
N ASP A 42 -13.73 -8.72 -5.67
CA ASP A 42 -13.16 -8.26 -6.94
C ASP A 42 -14.03 -7.21 -7.63
N GLU A 43 -13.68 -6.85 -8.86
CA GLU A 43 -14.41 -5.90 -9.71
C GLU A 43 -15.80 -6.41 -10.13
N HIS A 44 -16.04 -7.72 -10.09
CA HIS A 44 -17.30 -8.36 -10.44
C HIS A 44 -18.19 -8.62 -9.21
N GLY A 45 -17.71 -8.30 -8.00
CA GLY A 45 -18.41 -8.57 -6.75
C GLY A 45 -18.21 -9.98 -6.19
N THR A 46 -17.29 -10.77 -6.75
CA THR A 46 -16.95 -12.09 -6.22
C THR A 46 -16.15 -11.94 -4.94
N LYS A 47 -16.54 -12.68 -3.89
CA LYS A 47 -15.84 -12.69 -2.61
C LYS A 47 -14.49 -13.39 -2.69
N LEU A 48 -13.44 -12.66 -2.36
CA LEU A 48 -12.06 -13.12 -2.31
C LEU A 48 -11.58 -13.41 -0.89
N GLY A 49 -12.23 -12.79 0.09
CA GLY A 49 -11.82 -12.86 1.49
C GLY A 49 -12.70 -12.00 2.39
N TYR A 50 -12.28 -11.85 3.64
CA TYR A 50 -12.99 -11.04 4.63
C TYR A 50 -12.05 -10.56 5.74
N ILE A 51 -12.48 -9.51 6.43
CA ILE A 51 -11.84 -8.96 7.62
C ILE A 51 -12.65 -9.43 8.83
N SER A 52 -12.01 -10.08 9.80
CA SER A 52 -12.65 -10.50 11.05
C SER A 52 -12.77 -9.34 12.04
N LYS A 53 -13.51 -9.55 13.12
CA LYS A 53 -13.67 -8.54 14.19
C LYS A 53 -12.38 -8.28 14.96
N GLU A 54 -11.44 -9.21 14.89
CA GLU A 54 -10.10 -9.17 15.49
C GLU A 54 -9.06 -8.57 14.53
N ASP A 55 -9.51 -7.85 13.49
CA ASP A 55 -8.65 -7.17 12.51
C ASP A 55 -7.75 -8.12 11.68
N ILE A 56 -8.15 -9.39 11.56
CA ILE A 56 -7.45 -10.40 10.76
C ILE A 56 -8.06 -10.47 9.36
N VAL A 57 -7.20 -10.51 8.35
CA VAL A 57 -7.60 -10.69 6.95
C VAL A 57 -7.47 -12.16 6.58
N TYR A 58 -8.56 -12.73 6.07
CA TYR A 58 -8.63 -14.11 5.57
C TYR A 58 -8.93 -14.12 4.08
N ASN A 59 -8.45 -15.14 3.36
CA ASN A 59 -8.96 -15.45 2.02
C ASN A 59 -10.30 -16.20 2.12
N ASN A 60 -10.92 -16.48 0.96
CA ASN A 60 -12.18 -17.22 0.85
C ASN A 60 -12.10 -18.68 1.32
N GLU A 61 -10.91 -19.27 1.40
CA GLU A 61 -10.66 -20.62 1.94
C GLU A 61 -10.49 -20.63 3.48
N GLY A 62 -10.51 -19.46 4.13
CA GLY A 62 -10.31 -19.34 5.58
C GLY A 62 -8.83 -19.33 6.01
N LYS A 63 -7.88 -19.23 5.07
CA LYS A 63 -6.46 -19.03 5.37
C LYS A 63 -6.20 -17.59 5.80
N LYS A 64 -5.51 -17.43 6.92
CA LYS A 64 -5.01 -16.12 7.40
C LYS A 64 -3.99 -15.56 6.39
N LEU A 65 -4.17 -14.31 5.99
CA LEU A 65 -3.25 -13.59 5.10
C LEU A 65 -2.40 -12.55 5.84
N GLY A 66 -2.96 -11.94 6.87
CA GLY A 66 -2.31 -10.89 7.65
C GLY A 66 -3.26 -10.30 8.68
N PHE A 67 -2.78 -9.35 9.47
CA PHE A 67 -3.58 -8.71 10.51
C PHE A 67 -3.08 -7.30 10.80
N ILE A 68 -3.97 -6.50 11.41
CA ILE A 68 -3.64 -5.16 11.90
C ILE A 68 -3.69 -5.18 13.42
N GLU A 69 -2.66 -4.65 14.06
CA GLU A 69 -2.65 -4.46 15.50
C GLU A 69 -2.12 -3.06 15.82
N ASN A 70 -2.94 -2.24 16.48
CA ASN A 70 -2.58 -0.86 16.85
C ASN A 70 -2.09 -0.02 15.65
N GLY A 71 -2.66 -0.24 14.45
CA GLY A 71 -2.28 0.43 13.21
C GLY A 71 -0.96 -0.05 12.59
N LYS A 72 -0.31 -1.07 13.15
CA LYS A 72 0.78 -1.80 12.50
C LYS A 72 0.20 -2.95 11.69
N VAL A 73 0.77 -3.21 10.53
CA VAL A 73 0.33 -4.25 9.60
C VAL A 73 1.36 -5.36 9.59
N TYR A 74 0.90 -6.60 9.69
CA TYR A 74 1.74 -7.80 9.71
C TYR A 74 1.23 -8.81 8.69
N ASP A 75 2.14 -9.63 8.17
CA ASP A 75 1.76 -10.83 7.41
C ASP A 75 1.15 -11.92 8.31
N ALA A 76 0.81 -13.06 7.72
CA ALA A 76 0.21 -14.18 8.43
C ALA A 76 1.09 -14.69 9.59
N ASP A 77 2.41 -14.65 9.41
CA ASP A 77 3.44 -15.16 10.32
C ASP A 77 3.87 -14.14 11.40
N GLY A 78 3.40 -12.89 11.29
CA GLY A 78 3.69 -11.83 12.26
C GLY A 78 4.91 -10.97 11.91
N LYS A 79 5.45 -11.07 10.68
CA LYS A 79 6.47 -10.16 10.20
C LYS A 79 5.83 -8.79 9.92
N PRO A 80 6.45 -7.68 10.36
CA PRO A 80 5.92 -6.35 10.07
C PRO A 80 6.01 -6.05 8.58
N LEU A 81 4.97 -5.41 8.04
CA LEU A 81 4.90 -4.97 6.64
C LEU A 81 4.79 -3.46 6.51
N GLY A 82 4.20 -2.81 7.51
CA GLY A 82 4.03 -1.37 7.47
C GLY A 82 3.07 -0.83 8.52
N LYS A 83 2.48 0.32 8.22
CA LYS A 83 1.58 1.05 9.12
C LYS A 83 0.35 1.52 8.36
N ALA A 84 -0.83 1.16 8.88
CA ALA A 84 -2.11 1.68 8.46
C ALA A 84 -2.55 2.84 9.38
N LYS A 85 -3.15 3.86 8.79
CA LYS A 85 -3.65 5.04 9.49
C LYS A 85 -5.18 5.05 9.46
N LYS A 86 -5.81 5.62 10.49
CA LYS A 86 -7.28 5.71 10.61
C LYS A 86 -7.95 6.43 9.42
N ASN A 87 -7.22 7.33 8.76
CA ASN A 87 -7.68 8.02 7.55
C ASN A 87 -7.61 7.12 6.30
N GLY A 88 -7.19 5.86 6.41
CA GLY A 88 -6.98 4.95 5.30
C GLY A 88 -5.77 5.33 4.44
N SER A 89 -4.67 5.77 5.06
CA SER A 89 -3.36 5.76 4.39
C SER A 89 -2.57 4.55 4.85
N TYR A 90 -1.83 3.91 3.94
CA TYR A 90 -0.88 2.85 4.27
C TYR A 90 0.52 3.21 3.81
N TYR A 91 1.49 2.86 4.66
CA TYR A 91 2.90 3.06 4.44
C TYR A 91 3.62 1.73 4.65
N ASN A 92 4.53 1.36 3.76
CA ASN A 92 5.36 0.17 3.92
C ASN A 92 6.43 0.38 5.02
N ASN A 93 7.24 -0.65 5.28
CA ASN A 93 8.33 -0.59 6.26
C ASN A 93 9.41 0.46 5.95
N GLN A 94 9.56 0.85 4.68
CA GLN A 94 10.45 1.89 4.20
C GLN A 94 9.88 3.30 4.44
N GLY A 95 8.62 3.41 4.86
CA GLY A 95 7.93 4.68 5.08
C GLY A 95 7.35 5.30 3.81
N GLU A 96 7.33 4.57 2.70
CA GLU A 96 6.75 5.04 1.44
C GLU A 96 5.23 4.90 1.49
N ASN A 97 4.49 5.91 1.00
CA ASN A 97 3.04 5.79 0.85
C ASN A 97 2.74 4.83 -0.31
N VAL A 98 1.93 3.82 -0.04
CA VAL A 98 1.55 2.81 -1.05
C VAL A 98 0.09 2.99 -1.48
N VAL A 99 -0.76 3.44 -0.56
CA VAL A 99 -2.18 3.69 -0.85
C VAL A 99 -2.69 4.85 0.00
N THR A 100 -3.66 5.58 -0.57
CA THR A 100 -4.46 6.58 0.13
C THR A 100 -5.95 6.34 -0.09
N VAL A 101 -6.77 6.57 0.94
CA VAL A 101 -8.23 6.57 0.83
C VAL A 101 -8.77 7.99 0.77
N LYS A 102 -9.59 8.28 -0.24
CA LYS A 102 -10.22 9.58 -0.46
C LYS A 102 -11.72 9.51 -0.20
N GLY A 103 -12.25 10.58 0.40
CA GLY A 103 -13.67 10.74 0.71
C GLY A 103 -14.04 10.44 2.16
N ASN A 104 -15.22 10.94 2.56
CA ASN A 104 -15.81 10.77 3.89
C ASN A 104 -17.28 10.29 3.82
N SER A 105 -17.74 9.91 2.63
CA SER A 105 -19.01 9.24 2.40
C SER A 105 -19.03 7.83 2.98
N GLU A 106 -20.17 7.16 2.90
CA GLU A 106 -20.32 5.76 3.27
C GLU A 106 -19.35 4.85 2.53
N ILE A 107 -19.12 5.12 1.24
CA ILE A 107 -18.13 4.45 0.40
C ILE A 107 -17.03 5.45 0.05
N CYS A 108 -15.78 5.09 0.31
CA CYS A 108 -14.57 5.86 -0.01
C CYS A 108 -13.80 5.21 -1.16
N GLU A 109 -12.95 5.99 -1.85
CA GLU A 109 -12.10 5.49 -2.93
C GLU A 109 -10.73 5.08 -2.40
N ILE A 110 -10.23 3.92 -2.81
CA ILE A 110 -8.87 3.48 -2.57
C ILE A 110 -8.04 3.88 -3.80
N LEU A 111 -6.96 4.64 -3.58
CA LEU A 111 -6.10 5.18 -4.64
C LEU A 111 -4.67 4.66 -4.49
N ASP A 112 -4.00 4.43 -5.61
CA ASP A 112 -2.54 4.25 -5.66
C ASP A 112 -1.80 5.58 -5.38
N PRO A 113 -0.45 5.58 -5.27
CA PRO A 113 0.31 6.80 -5.02
C PRO A 113 0.19 7.83 -6.14
N GLU A 114 -0.10 7.40 -7.37
CA GLU A 114 -0.35 8.26 -8.52
C GLU A 114 -1.76 8.89 -8.51
N GLY A 115 -2.66 8.42 -7.63
CA GLY A 115 -4.02 8.92 -7.48
C GLY A 115 -5.05 8.19 -8.35
N HIS A 116 -4.68 7.12 -9.05
CA HIS A 116 -5.63 6.30 -9.80
C HIS A 116 -6.46 5.45 -8.84
N LYS A 117 -7.74 5.28 -9.17
CA LYS A 117 -8.65 4.46 -8.39
C LYS A 117 -8.34 2.97 -8.53
N LYS A 118 -8.14 2.31 -7.40
CA LYS A 118 -7.86 0.87 -7.28
C LYS A 118 -8.93 0.09 -6.53
N GLY A 119 -9.98 0.78 -6.11
CA GLY A 119 -11.09 0.13 -5.44
C GLY A 119 -11.94 1.08 -4.62
N THR A 120 -12.79 0.48 -3.80
CA THR A 120 -13.63 1.21 -2.85
C THR A 120 -13.62 0.54 -1.48
N VAL A 121 -13.94 1.29 -0.45
CA VAL A 121 -14.08 0.77 0.91
C VAL A 121 -15.24 1.44 1.62
N HIS A 122 -16.04 0.64 2.31
CA HIS A 122 -17.00 1.15 3.27
C HIS A 122 -16.27 1.86 4.43
N LYS A 123 -16.81 3.01 4.89
CA LYS A 123 -16.19 3.88 5.91
C LYS A 123 -15.78 3.15 7.21
N ASN A 124 -16.49 2.08 7.58
CA ASN A 124 -16.20 1.28 8.78
C ASN A 124 -14.87 0.52 8.68
N TYR A 125 -14.38 0.26 7.47
CA TYR A 125 -13.14 -0.48 7.20
C TYR A 125 -12.03 0.43 6.66
N LYS A 126 -12.13 1.75 6.85
CA LYS A 126 -11.16 2.72 6.33
C LYS A 126 -9.72 2.41 6.76
N LEU A 127 -9.54 1.96 8.01
CA LEU A 127 -8.23 1.53 8.54
C LEU A 127 -7.69 0.29 7.81
N HIS A 128 -8.56 -0.69 7.56
CA HIS A 128 -8.20 -1.97 6.94
C HIS A 128 -8.04 -1.90 5.43
N ALA A 129 -8.70 -0.93 4.80
CA ALA A 129 -8.84 -0.79 3.36
C ALA A 129 -7.53 -1.00 2.62
N CYS A 130 -6.51 -0.29 3.09
CA CYS A 130 -5.23 -0.19 2.43
C CYS A 130 -4.38 -1.44 2.64
N ALA A 131 -4.41 -2.01 3.85
CA ALA A 131 -3.66 -3.21 4.18
C ALA A 131 -4.23 -4.42 3.41
N ALA A 132 -5.55 -4.61 3.48
CA ALA A 132 -6.26 -5.63 2.72
C ALA A 132 -6.01 -5.48 1.21
N HIS A 133 -6.12 -4.26 0.67
CA HIS A 133 -5.81 -4.02 -0.73
C HIS A 133 -4.38 -4.46 -1.10
N CYS A 134 -3.36 -4.00 -0.36
CA CYS A 134 -1.97 -4.35 -0.63
C CYS A 134 -1.71 -5.86 -0.54
N PHE A 135 -2.33 -6.59 0.39
CA PHE A 135 -2.21 -8.04 0.46
C PHE A 135 -2.68 -8.72 -0.82
N PHE A 136 -3.86 -8.38 -1.30
CA PHE A 136 -4.40 -9.00 -2.51
C PHE A 136 -3.60 -8.63 -3.76
N LEU A 137 -3.01 -7.44 -3.80
CA LEU A 137 -2.07 -7.05 -4.86
C LEU A 137 -0.79 -7.89 -4.86
N GLU A 138 -0.13 -8.03 -3.70
CA GLU A 138 1.10 -8.82 -3.60
C GLU A 138 0.88 -10.30 -4.00
N GLN A 139 -0.29 -10.86 -3.66
CA GLN A 139 -0.64 -12.23 -4.06
C GLN A 139 -0.87 -12.38 -5.56
N GLU A 140 -1.36 -11.33 -6.24
CA GLU A 140 -1.48 -11.35 -7.71
C GLU A 140 -0.11 -11.22 -8.38
N MET A 141 0.75 -10.34 -7.88
CA MET A 141 2.11 -10.17 -8.41
C MET A 141 2.93 -11.46 -8.32
N LYS A 142 2.87 -12.17 -7.18
CA LYS A 142 3.55 -13.46 -7.01
C LYS A 142 3.09 -14.50 -8.03
N LYS A 143 1.79 -14.57 -8.32
CA LYS A 143 1.24 -15.50 -9.32
C LYS A 143 1.69 -15.17 -10.75
N GLU A 144 1.92 -13.90 -11.06
CA GLU A 144 2.44 -13.48 -12.37
C GLU A 144 3.92 -13.78 -12.53
N GLU A 145 4.72 -13.68 -11.46
CA GLU A 145 6.15 -14.03 -11.46
C GLU A 145 6.39 -15.54 -11.59
N ASP A 146 5.47 -16.36 -11.08
CA ASP A 146 5.54 -17.82 -11.15
C ASP A 146 5.09 -18.41 -12.50
N LYS A 147 4.70 -17.57 -13.48
CA LYS A 147 4.20 -17.99 -14.81
C LYS A 147 5.24 -17.80 -15.91
#